data_AF-A0A914EYR0-F1
#
_entry.id   AF-A0A914EYR0-F1
#
_cell.length_a   1.000
_cell.length_b   1.000
_cell.length_c   1.000
_cell.angle_alpha   90.00
_cell.angle_beta   90.00
_cell.angle_gamma   90.00
#
_symmetry.space_group_name_H-M   'P 1'
#
loop_
_entity.id
_entity.type
_entity.pdbx_description
1 polymer ?
#
loop_
_entity_poly.entity_id
_entity_poly.type
_entity_poly.pdbx_seq_one_letter_code
_entity_poly.pdbx_strand_id
1 'polypeptide(L)'
;MGKDYLKTIHGIVAIIQIILTTVGLFICSFIWSGGNVYFLFYIGGAPAQIYVLFALLITWAATIGVTVMQVIGQDILESMGKIKN
;
A
#
# COMPACT_ATOMS: atom_id res chain seq x y z
N MET A 1 20.97 -6.32 9.13
CA MET A 1 19.64 -6.92 8.93
C MET A 1 18.67 -5.95 8.23
N GLY A 2 18.35 -4.78 8.81
CA GLY A 2 17.38 -3.84 8.21
C GLY A 2 17.71 -3.27 6.83
N LYS A 3 18.96 -2.84 6.59
CA LYS A 3 19.42 -2.36 5.27
C LYS A 3 19.67 -3.48 4.26
N ASP A 4 19.83 -4.71 4.74
CA ASP A 4 20.08 -5.89 3.90
C ASP A 4 18.76 -6.41 3.32
N TYR A 5 17.65 -6.23 4.04
CA TYR A 5 16.30 -6.52 3.54
C TYR A 5 16.01 -5.80 2.21
N LEU A 6 16.35 -4.51 2.11
CA LEU A 6 16.16 -3.71 0.88
C LEU A 6 17.01 -4.21 -0.30
N LYS A 7 18.04 -5.03 -0.05
CA LYS A 7 18.88 -5.68 -1.06
C LYS A 7 18.38 -7.09 -1.42
N THR A 8 17.38 -7.61 -0.72
CA THR A 8 16.74 -8.89 -1.06
C THR A 8 15.72 -8.71 -2.17
N ILE A 9 15.43 -9.78 -2.91
CA ILE A 9 14.38 -9.78 -3.95
C ILE A 9 13.03 -9.34 -3.36
N HIS A 10 12.69 -9.78 -2.15
CA HIS A 10 11.45 -9.40 -1.48
C HIS A 10 11.39 -7.90 -1.16
N GLY A 11 12.47 -7.32 -0.65
CA GLY A 11 12.55 -5.87 -0.42
C GLY A 11 12.46 -5.05 -1.70
N ILE A 12 13.10 -5.51 -2.79
CA ILE A 12 13.02 -4.86 -4.10
C ILE A 12 11.57 -4.90 -4.63
N VAL A 13 10.89 -6.05 -4.54
CA VAL A 13 9.49 -6.20 -4.94
C VAL A 13 8.58 -5.30 -4.11
N ALA A 14 8.80 -5.20 -2.79
CA ALA A 14 8.04 -4.32 -1.93
C ALA A 14 8.21 -2.83 -2.30
N ILE A 15 9.44 -2.40 -2.62
CA ILE A 15 9.70 -1.03 -3.10
C ILE A 15 8.99 -0.77 -4.43
N ILE A 16 9.10 -1.69 -5.39
CA ILE A 16 8.43 -1.58 -6.69
C ILE A 16 6.91 -1.50 -6.48
N GLN A 17 6.35 -2.32 -5.60
CA GLN A 17 4.93 -2.30 -5.27
C GLN A 17 4.51 -0.94 -4.69
N ILE A 18 5.29 -0.36 -3.77
CA ILE A 18 5.01 0.98 -3.23
C ILE A 18 5.00 2.02 -4.35
N ILE A 19 5.98 1.98 -5.26
CA ILE A 19 6.06 2.91 -6.40
C ILE A 19 4.85 2.75 -7.32
N LEU A 20 4.54 1.52 -7.75
CA LEU A 20 3.42 1.22 -8.65
C LEU A 20 2.08 1.62 -8.04
N THR A 21 1.87 1.35 -6.75
CA THR A 21 0.61 1.68 -6.07
C THR A 21 0.48 3.19 -5.85
N THR A 22 1.59 3.90 -5.62
CA THR A 22 1.62 5.38 -5.53
C THR A 22 1.26 6.02 -6.88
N VAL A 23 1.85 5.51 -7.97
CA VAL A 23 1.52 5.95 -9.33
C VAL A 23 0.07 5.60 -9.66
N GLY A 24 -0.41 4.43 -9.25
CA GLY A 24 -1.80 4.01 -9.42
C GLY A 24 -2.78 4.94 -8.73
N LEU A 25 -2.53 5.31 -7.46
CA LEU A 25 -3.35 6.27 -6.71
C LEU A 25 -3.35 7.66 -7.37
N PHE A 26 -2.20 8.11 -7.84
CA PHE A 26 -2.08 9.38 -8.55
C PHE A 26 -2.88 9.36 -9.85
N ILE A 27 -2.66 8.38 -10.72
CA ILE A 27 -3.37 8.23 -12.00
C ILE A 27 -4.88 8.10 -11.79
N CYS A 28 -5.32 7.31 -10.81
CA CYS A 28 -6.72 7.19 -10.43
C CYS A 28 -7.36 8.55 -10.07
N SER A 29 -6.59 9.46 -9.46
CA SER A 29 -7.05 10.81 -9.12
C SER A 29 -7.30 11.70 -10.35
N PHE A 30 -6.71 11.38 -11.51
CA PHE A 30 -6.88 12.15 -12.76
C PHE A 30 -7.79 11.46 -13.79
N ILE A 31 -7.82 10.13 -13.82
CA ILE A 31 -8.64 9.38 -14.78
C ILE A 31 -10.14 9.58 -14.51
N TRP A 32 -10.53 9.70 -13.24
CA TRP A 32 -11.92 9.97 -12.88
C TRP A 32 -12.21 11.47 -12.92
N SER A 33 -12.36 11.98 -14.14
CA SER A 33 -12.82 13.34 -14.43
C SER A 33 -14.21 13.57 -13.85
N GLY A 34 -14.32 14.45 -12.84
CA GLY A 34 -15.63 14.83 -12.27
C GLY A 34 -15.60 15.41 -10.85
N GLY A 35 -14.46 15.39 -10.16
CA GLY A 35 -14.36 16.02 -8.85
C GLY A 35 -13.08 15.64 -8.16
N ASN A 36 -12.53 16.59 -7.43
CA ASN A 36 -11.51 16.37 -6.41
C ASN A 36 -11.79 15.04 -5.68
N VAL A 37 -10.80 14.15 -5.51
CA VAL A 37 -10.98 12.79 -4.95
C VAL A 37 -11.67 12.81 -3.57
N TYR A 38 -11.50 13.91 -2.83
CA TYR A 38 -12.20 14.20 -1.58
C TYR A 38 -13.71 14.46 -1.75
N PHE A 39 -14.13 14.96 -2.90
CA PHE A 39 -15.51 15.31 -3.26
C PHE A 39 -16.32 14.09 -3.74
N LEU A 40 -15.68 13.12 -4.40
CA LEU A 40 -16.31 11.84 -4.72
C LEU A 40 -16.60 11.01 -3.46
N PHE A 41 -15.82 11.18 -2.39
CA PHE A 41 -16.00 10.48 -1.12
C PHE A 41 -17.34 10.79 -0.43
N TYR A 42 -17.97 11.92 -0.75
CA TYR A 42 -19.11 12.45 0.00
C TYR A 42 -20.38 12.69 -0.85
N ILE A 43 -20.25 12.96 -2.16
CA ILE A 43 -21.40 13.49 -2.96
C ILE A 43 -21.57 12.80 -4.33
N GLY A 44 -20.53 12.15 -4.88
CA GLY A 44 -20.60 11.54 -6.21
C GLY A 44 -21.08 10.09 -6.14
N GLY A 45 -22.26 9.78 -6.69
CA GLY A 45 -22.84 8.43 -6.78
C GLY A 45 -22.06 7.42 -7.64
N ALA A 46 -20.74 7.37 -7.51
CA ALA A 46 -19.83 6.44 -8.18
C ALA A 46 -19.21 5.45 -7.14
N PRO A 47 -20.03 4.56 -6.54
CA PRO A 47 -19.62 3.71 -5.43
C PRO A 47 -18.44 2.79 -5.80
N ALA A 48 -18.40 2.28 -7.03
CA ALA A 48 -17.36 1.37 -7.49
C ALA A 48 -15.95 2.02 -7.50
N GLN A 49 -15.85 3.32 -7.83
CA GLN A 49 -14.56 4.02 -7.90
C GLN A 49 -13.97 4.23 -6.50
N ILE A 50 -14.82 4.52 -5.51
CA ILE A 50 -14.43 4.71 -4.12
C ILE A 50 -13.88 3.41 -3.53
N TYR A 51 -14.52 2.27 -3.79
CA TYR A 51 -14.01 0.97 -3.31
C TYR A 51 -12.64 0.63 -3.89
N VAL A 52 -12.39 0.96 -5.17
CA VAL A 52 -11.10 0.72 -5.81
C VAL A 52 -10.01 1.61 -5.20
N LEU A 53 -10.29 2.91 -5.00
CA LEU A 53 -9.36 3.83 -4.34
C LEU A 53 -9.06 3.41 -2.90
N PHE A 54 -10.08 3.02 -2.15
CA PHE A 54 -9.94 2.59 -0.78
C PHE A 54 -9.12 1.30 -0.66
N ALA A 55 -9.36 0.32 -1.55
CA ALA A 55 -8.56 -0.90 -1.61
C ALA A 55 -7.09 -0.61 -1.99
N LEU A 56 -6.85 0.28 -2.96
CA LEU A 56 -5.50 0.73 -3.33
C LEU A 56 -4.79 1.42 -2.16
N LEU A 57 -5.50 2.29 -1.43
CA LEU A 57 -4.97 3.00 -0.27
C LEU A 57 -4.59 2.03 0.86
N ILE A 58 -5.48 1.09 1.20
CA ILE A 58 -5.20 0.06 2.23
C ILE A 58 -4.02 -0.80 1.81
N THR A 59 -3.97 -1.24 0.55
CA THR A 59 -2.88 -2.08 0.02
C THR A 59 -1.55 -1.33 0.06
N TRP A 60 -1.54 -0.05 -0.27
CA TRP A 60 -0.36 0.81 -0.18
C TRP A 60 0.10 0.97 1.28
N ALA A 61 -0.82 1.29 2.20
CA ALA A 61 -0.52 1.44 3.63
C ALA A 61 0.00 0.14 4.26
N ALA A 62 -0.62 -1.01 3.94
CA ALA A 62 -0.18 -2.31 4.38
C ALA A 62 1.23 -2.64 3.86
N THR A 63 1.50 -2.38 2.58
CA THR A 63 2.82 -2.61 1.97
C THR A 63 3.90 -1.75 2.62
N ILE A 64 3.62 -0.48 2.91
CA ILE A 64 4.52 0.39 3.67
C ILE A 64 4.74 -0.16 5.08
N GLY A 65 3.68 -0.52 5.79
CA GLY A 65 3.78 -1.07 7.14
C GLY A 65 4.67 -2.32 7.20
N VAL A 66 4.46 -3.27 6.28
CA VAL A 66 5.28 -4.49 6.17
C VAL A 66 6.73 -4.16 5.83
N THR A 67 6.96 -3.25 4.87
CA THR A 67 8.32 -2.84 4.48
C THR A 67 9.05 -2.18 5.65
N VAL A 68 8.38 -1.27 6.38
CA VAL A 68 8.95 -0.58 7.55
C VAL A 68 9.28 -1.58 8.67
N MET A 69 8.37 -2.49 9.00
CA MET A 69 8.62 -3.51 10.02
C MET A 69 9.80 -4.42 9.66
N GLN A 70 9.89 -4.86 8.40
CA GLN A 70 11.00 -5.68 7.92
C GLN A 70 12.33 -4.90 7.86
N VAL A 71 12.30 -3.60 7.54
CA VAL A 71 13.48 -2.72 7.62
C VAL A 71 13.93 -2.48 9.06
N ILE A 72 13.02 -2.46 10.04
CA ILE A 72 13.35 -2.34 11.46
C ILE A 72 13.89 -3.66 12.03
N GLY A 73 13.84 -4.76 11.26
CA GLY A 73 14.27 -6.08 11.70
C GLY A 73 13.22 -6.80 12.56
N GLN A 74 11.99 -6.29 12.60
CA GLN A 74 10.84 -7.04 13.10
C GLN A 74 10.33 -7.91 11.96
N ASP A 75 10.81 -9.15 11.93
CA ASP A 75 10.33 -10.12 10.97
C ASP A 75 8.91 -10.53 11.37
N ILE A 76 7.91 -9.89 10.76
CA ILE A 76 6.48 -10.10 11.09
C ILE A 76 6.10 -11.58 10.97
N LEU A 77 6.66 -12.29 9.99
CA LEU A 77 6.42 -13.72 9.78
C LEU A 77 6.96 -14.55 10.96
N GLU A 78 8.14 -14.19 11.47
CA GLU A 78 8.75 -14.86 12.62
C GLU A 78 8.02 -14.52 13.93
N SER A 79 7.55 -13.28 14.08
CA SER A 79 6.75 -12.83 15.22
C SER A 79 5.35 -13.47 15.23
N MET A 80 4.69 -13.61 14.08
CA MET A 80 3.40 -14.27 13.96
C MET A 80 3.51 -15.78 14.21
N GLY A 81 4.62 -16.41 13.78
CA GLY A 81 4.92 -17.81 14.11
C GLY A 81 5.10 -18.05 15.60
N LYS A 82 5.65 -17.09 16.34
CA LYS A 82 5.85 -17.16 17.81
C LYS A 82 4.56 -16.94 18.61
N ILE A 83 3.55 -16.28 18.07
CA ILE A 83 2.25 -16.07 18.74
C ILE A 83 1.39 -17.36 18.72
N LYS A 84 1.73 -18.32 17.85
CA LYS A 84 1.00 -19.60 17.72
C LYS A 84 1.54 -20.71 18.64
N ASN A 85 2.70 -20.54 19.28
CA ASN A 85 3.23 -21.43 20.33
C ASN A 85 3.03 -20.81 21.70
#